data_AF-A0A4W5LVG9-F1
#
_entry.id   AF-A0A4W5LVG9-F1
#
_cell.length_a   1.000
_cell.length_b   1.000
_cell.length_c   1.000
_cell.angle_alpha   90.00
_cell.angle_beta   90.00
_cell.angle_gamma   90.00
#
_symmetry.space_group_name_H-M   'P 1'
#
loop_
_entity.id
_entity.type
_entity.pdbx_description
1 polymer ?
#
loop_
_entity_poly.entity_id
_entity_poly.type
_entity_poly.pdbx_seq_one_letter_code
_entity_poly.pdbx_strand_id
1 'polypeptide(L)'
;CVSTAKQVLFSEPVLTAGNECVCVLLVSLEPSARLTDAVITYGLDQLDACRACGPEYSLAVLSLITLIVDQINTKLPAWFVEKLLAPTSQLLELRFNRDREVSVMSGM
;
A
#
# COMPACT_ATOMS: atom_id res chain seq x y z
N CYS A 1 -4.80 -9.94 10.68
CA CYS A 1 -5.99 -10.70 10.22
C CYS A 1 -5.98 -10.91 8.72
N VAL A 2 -6.03 -9.84 7.91
CA VAL A 2 -6.02 -9.94 6.45
C VAL A 2 -4.76 -10.64 5.91
N SER A 3 -3.57 -10.29 6.41
CA SER A 3 -2.32 -11.00 6.06
C SER A 3 -2.32 -12.48 6.45
N THR A 4 -2.97 -12.83 7.57
CA THR A 4 -3.11 -14.23 8.02
C THR A 4 -4.09 -15.00 7.14
N ALA A 5 -5.22 -14.38 6.77
CA ALA A 5 -6.19 -14.97 5.86
C ALA A 5 -5.59 -15.23 4.47
N LYS A 6 -4.76 -14.30 3.97
CA LYS A 6 -3.99 -14.44 2.72
C LYS A 6 -3.16 -15.74 2.67
N GLN A 7 -2.61 -16.20 3.79
CA GLN A 7 -1.82 -17.44 3.86
C GLN A 7 -2.66 -18.71 3.74
N VAL A 8 -3.96 -18.64 4.03
CA VAL A 8 -4.88 -19.78 3.98
C VAL A 8 -5.65 -19.80 2.67
N LEU A 9 -6.19 -18.65 2.26
CA LEU A 9 -6.90 -18.49 0.99
C LEU A 9 -6.67 -17.07 0.46
N PHE A 10 -6.05 -16.99 -0.72
CA PHE A 10 -5.87 -15.73 -1.40
C PHE A 10 -7.19 -15.26 -2.03
N SER A 11 -7.64 -14.05 -1.68
CA SER A 11 -8.86 -13.45 -2.22
C SER A 11 -8.65 -11.95 -2.46
N GLU A 12 -8.48 -11.57 -3.72
CA GLU A 12 -8.26 -10.18 -4.12
C GLU A 12 -9.36 -9.22 -3.60
N PRO A 13 -10.67 -9.51 -3.74
CA PRO A 13 -11.72 -8.60 -3.26
C PRO A 13 -11.66 -8.36 -1.74
N VAL A 14 -11.28 -9.38 -0.96
CA VAL A 14 -11.14 -9.27 0.50
C VAL A 14 -9.94 -8.40 0.85
N LEU A 15 -8.83 -8.55 0.12
CA LEU A 15 -7.65 -7.71 0.34
C LEU A 15 -7.94 -6.25 -0.05
N THR A 16 -8.63 -6.01 -1.17
CA THR A 16 -9.06 -4.66 -1.60
C THR A 16 -9.91 -3.98 -0.53
N ALA A 17 -10.98 -4.65 -0.06
CA ALA A 17 -11.83 -4.11 1.00
C ALA A 17 -11.05 -3.90 2.32
N GLY A 18 -10.09 -4.79 2.62
CA GLY A 18 -9.18 -4.66 3.74
C GLY A 18 -8.32 -3.39 3.65
N ASN A 19 -7.77 -3.10 2.47
CA ASN A 19 -6.97 -1.90 2.23
C ASN A 19 -7.79 -0.62 2.42
N GLU A 20 -9.00 -0.57 1.86
CA GLU A 20 -9.93 0.56 2.04
C GLU A 20 -10.28 0.78 3.51
N CYS A 21 -10.55 -0.30 4.25
CA CYS A 21 -10.82 -0.21 5.68
C CYS A 21 -9.63 0.35 6.47
N VAL A 22 -8.41 -0.13 6.18
CA VAL A 22 -7.20 0.38 6.82
C VAL A 22 -6.98 1.85 6.49
N CYS A 23 -7.25 2.29 5.25
CA CYS A 23 -7.18 3.70 4.87
C CYS A 23 -8.08 4.58 5.75
N VAL A 24 -9.36 4.20 5.89
CA VAL A 24 -10.31 4.96 6.72
C VAL A 24 -9.86 4.99 8.19
N LEU A 25 -9.38 3.86 8.72
CA LEU A 25 -8.89 3.78 10.09
C LEU A 25 -7.63 4.63 10.31
N LEU A 26 -6.71 4.67 9.35
CA LEU A 26 -5.47 5.43 9.48
C LEU A 26 -5.72 6.94 9.55
N VAL A 27 -6.72 7.46 8.84
CA VAL A 27 -7.15 8.87 8.93
C VAL A 27 -7.85 9.16 10.26
N SER A 28 -8.54 8.16 10.82
CA SER A 28 -9.40 8.35 11.99
C SER A 28 -8.69 8.15 13.33
N LEU A 29 -7.51 7.53 13.34
CA LEU A 29 -6.80 7.13 14.55
C LEU A 29 -5.48 7.90 14.71
N GLU A 30 -5.17 8.26 15.95
CA GLU A 30 -3.86 8.84 16.25
C GLU A 30 -2.74 7.80 16.06
N PRO A 31 -1.66 8.14 15.34
CA PRO A 31 -0.57 7.21 15.07
C PRO A 31 0.19 6.87 16.36
N SER A 32 0.05 5.63 16.83
CA SER A 32 0.88 5.04 17.89
C SER A 32 2.04 4.25 17.28
N ALA A 33 3.18 4.15 17.96
CA ALA A 33 4.36 3.45 17.44
C ALA A 33 4.07 2.00 17.00
N ARG A 34 3.26 1.26 17.76
CA ARG A 34 2.85 -0.12 17.41
C ARG A 34 1.93 -0.17 16.20
N LEU A 35 1.00 0.79 16.08
CA LEU A 35 0.11 0.88 14.93
C LEU A 35 0.89 1.25 13.66
N THR A 36 1.83 2.19 13.78
CA THR A 36 2.74 2.62 12.70
C THR A 36 3.50 1.43 12.13
N ASP A 37 4.20 0.65 12.96
CA ASP A 37 4.97 -0.51 12.47
C ASP A 37 4.09 -1.58 11.80
N ALA A 38 2.92 -1.84 12.38
CA ALA A 38 1.97 -2.82 11.86
C ALA A 38 1.41 -2.39 10.48
N VAL A 39 1.04 -1.12 10.34
CA VAL A 39 0.48 -0.58 9.10
C VAL A 39 1.55 -0.48 8.01
N ILE A 40 2.78 -0.08 8.35
CA ILE A 40 3.91 -0.05 7.41
C ILE A 40 4.19 -1.45 6.86
N THR A 41 4.28 -2.46 7.75
CA THR A 41 4.49 -3.85 7.35
C THR A 41 3.35 -4.35 6.48
N TYR A 42 2.11 -4.05 6.87
CA TYR A 42 0.93 -4.39 6.08
C TYR A 42 0.98 -3.79 4.67
N GLY A 43 1.28 -2.49 4.54
CA GLY A 43 1.36 -1.81 3.25
C GLY A 43 2.39 -2.46 2.30
N LEU A 44 3.57 -2.80 2.81
CA LEU A 44 4.59 -3.50 2.00
C LEU A 44 4.13 -4.91 1.59
N ASP A 45 3.51 -5.68 2.49
CA ASP A 45 2.97 -7.01 2.18
C ASP A 45 1.88 -6.97 1.08
N GLN A 46 1.12 -5.87 1.01
CA GLN A 46 0.14 -5.65 -0.04
C GLN A 46 0.80 -5.23 -1.36
N LEU A 47 1.83 -4.38 -1.30
CA LEU A 47 2.60 -3.96 -2.47
C LEU A 47 3.26 -5.16 -3.17
N ASP A 48 3.82 -6.10 -2.40
CA ASP A 48 4.38 -7.35 -2.94
C ASP A 48 3.31 -8.25 -3.58
N ALA A 49 2.05 -8.14 -3.13
CA ALA A 49 0.95 -8.92 -3.70
C ALA A 49 0.48 -8.39 -5.07
N CYS A 50 0.72 -7.10 -5.37
CA CYS A 50 0.26 -6.47 -6.62
C CYS A 50 0.69 -7.22 -7.88
N ARG A 51 1.84 -7.91 -7.85
CA ARG A 51 2.34 -8.73 -8.97
C ARG A 51 1.33 -9.76 -9.48
N ALA A 52 0.48 -10.27 -8.59
CA ALA A 52 -0.49 -11.33 -8.88
C ALA A 52 -1.94 -10.84 -8.95
N CYS A 53 -2.17 -9.52 -8.86
CA CYS A 53 -3.51 -8.93 -8.73
C CYS A 53 -3.90 -8.06 -9.92
N GLY A 54 -5.20 -7.74 -10.00
CA GLY A 54 -5.75 -6.79 -10.95
C GLY A 54 -5.42 -5.31 -10.68
N PRO A 55 -5.84 -4.43 -11.60
CA PRO A 55 -5.60 -2.98 -11.52
C PRO A 55 -6.34 -2.32 -10.35
N GLU A 56 -7.55 -2.77 -10.02
CA GLU A 56 -8.35 -2.23 -8.92
C GLU A 56 -7.66 -2.44 -7.57
N TYR A 57 -7.09 -3.64 -7.35
CA TYR A 57 -6.28 -3.91 -6.17
C TYR A 57 -5.02 -3.04 -6.14
N SER A 58 -4.33 -2.93 -7.28
CA SER A 58 -3.11 -2.12 -7.39
C SER A 58 -3.38 -0.66 -7.02
N LEU A 59 -4.50 -0.09 -7.48
CA LEU A 59 -4.92 1.27 -7.13
C LEU A 59 -5.20 1.40 -5.62
N ALA A 60 -5.93 0.46 -5.03
CA ALA A 60 -6.19 0.45 -3.59
C ALA A 60 -4.89 0.38 -2.76
N VAL A 61 -3.90 -0.40 -3.21
CA VAL A 61 -2.59 -0.47 -2.56
C VAL A 61 -1.80 0.83 -2.70
N LEU A 62 -1.81 1.45 -3.88
CA LEU A 62 -1.15 2.75 -4.09
C LEU A 62 -1.77 3.85 -3.21
N SER A 63 -3.09 3.88 -3.10
CA SER A 63 -3.80 4.78 -2.18
C SER A 63 -3.40 4.53 -0.72
N LEU A 64 -3.31 3.26 -0.30
CA LEU A 64 -2.87 2.88 1.04
C LEU A 64 -1.44 3.35 1.31
N ILE A 65 -0.48 3.07 0.43
CA ILE A 65 0.92 3.49 0.58
C ILE A 65 1.03 5.02 0.66
N THR A 66 0.28 5.74 -0.17
CA THR A 66 0.26 7.21 -0.16
C THR A 66 -0.21 7.73 1.20
N LEU A 67 -1.27 7.15 1.74
CA LEU A 67 -1.83 7.53 3.03
C LEU A 67 -0.88 7.19 4.20
N ILE A 68 -0.19 6.05 4.13
CA ILE A 68 0.84 5.66 5.11
C ILE A 68 1.95 6.71 5.14
N VAL A 69 2.42 7.15 3.98
CA VAL A 69 3.46 8.18 3.90
C VAL A 69 2.95 9.52 4.44
N ASP A 70 1.73 9.92 4.08
CA ASP A 70 1.12 11.18 4.50
C ASP A 70 0.89 11.25 6.03
N GLN A 71 0.31 10.20 6.61
CA GLN A 71 -0.01 10.16 8.05
C GLN A 71 1.21 9.97 8.94
N ILE A 72 2.23 9.25 8.47
CA ILE A 72 3.40 8.90 9.28
C ILE A 72 4.54 9.91 9.10
N ASN A 73 4.65 10.55 7.92
CA ASN A 73 5.54 11.64 7.51
C ASN A 73 6.87 11.76 8.30
N THR A 74 6.86 12.35 9.50
CA THR A 74 8.07 12.61 10.32
C THR A 74 8.61 11.40 11.08
N LYS A 75 7.91 10.26 11.10
CA LYS A 75 8.28 9.03 11.81
C LYS A 75 8.49 7.84 10.89
N LEU A 76 8.62 8.07 9.59
CA LEU A 76 8.86 7.00 8.62
C LEU A 76 10.24 6.36 8.86
N PRO A 77 10.30 5.05 9.11
CA PRO A 77 11.57 4.36 9.24
C PRO A 77 12.34 4.35 7.92
N ALA A 78 13.65 4.54 7.96
CA ALA A 78 14.51 4.52 6.78
C ALA A 78 14.38 3.22 5.96
N TRP A 79 14.26 2.07 6.65
CA TRP A 79 14.11 0.76 6.02
C TRP A 79 12.83 0.65 5.15
N PHE A 80 11.76 1.38 5.49
CA PHE A 80 10.54 1.39 4.68
C PHE A 80 10.79 2.11 3.35
N VAL A 81 11.45 3.27 3.40
CA VAL A 81 11.81 4.04 2.21
C VAL A 81 12.77 3.26 1.33
N GLU A 82 13.77 2.60 1.92
CA GLU A 82 14.71 1.73 1.21
C GLU A 82 13.99 0.61 0.46
N LYS A 83 13.05 -0.08 1.11
CA LYS A 83 12.26 -1.14 0.45
C LYS A 83 11.34 -0.60 -0.63
N LEU A 84 10.71 0.56 -0.39
CA LEU A 84 9.80 1.17 -1.35
C LEU A 84 10.51 1.62 -2.63
N LEU A 85 11.74 2.10 -2.50
CA LEU A 85 12.57 2.60 -3.60
C LEU A 85 13.57 1.56 -4.14
N ALA A 86 13.60 0.35 -3.57
CA ALA A 86 14.48 -0.71 -4.03
C ALA A 86 14.18 -1.05 -5.51
N PRO A 87 15.19 -1.46 -6.30
CA PRO A 87 14.99 -1.88 -7.69
C PRO A 87 14.00 -3.02 -7.85
N THR A 88 13.85 -3.84 -6.80
CA THR A 88 12.91 -4.97 -6.74
C THR A 88 11.51 -4.57 -6.27
N SER A 89 11.28 -3.30 -5.98
CA SER A 89 9.99 -2.80 -5.50
C SER A 89 8.95 -2.86 -6.59
N GLN A 90 7.81 -3.46 -6.28
CA GLN A 90 6.64 -3.49 -7.16
C GLN A 90 6.10 -2.08 -7.47
N LEU A 91 6.43 -1.07 -6.65
CA LEU A 91 6.06 0.32 -6.93
C LEU A 91 6.69 0.82 -8.24
N LEU A 92 7.95 0.47 -8.49
CA LEU A 92 8.64 0.86 -9.72
C LEU A 92 8.04 0.14 -10.92
N GLU A 93 7.74 -1.15 -10.79
CA GLU A 93 7.10 -1.94 -11.85
C GLU A 93 5.71 -1.39 -12.21
N LEU A 94 4.90 -1.05 -11.21
CA LEU A 94 3.57 -0.43 -11.40
C LEU A 94 3.66 0.95 -12.05
N ARG A 95 4.69 1.75 -11.75
CA ARG A 95 4.92 3.05 -12.41
C ARG A 95 5.12 2.93 -13.92
N PHE A 96 5.64 1.80 -14.40
CA PHE A 96 5.88 1.55 -15.82
C PHE A 96 4.72 0.87 -16.53
N ASN A 97 3.62 0.57 -15.83
CA ASN A 97 2.40 0.08 -16.48
C ASN A 97 1.78 1.24 -17.29
N ARG A 98 1.97 1.17 -18.61
CA ARG A 98 1.60 2.22 -19.57
C ARG A 98 0.11 2.28 -19.90
N ASP A 99 -0.68 1.35 -19.36
CA ASP A 99 -2.13 1.32 -19.50
C ASP A 99 -2.76 1.67 -18.14
N ARG A 100 -3.42 2.84 -18.12
CA ARG A 100 -4.35 3.35 -17.09
C ARG A 100 -3.73 4.21 -15.96
N GLU A 101 -3.67 5.52 -16.24
CA GLU A 101 -3.76 6.65 -15.30
C GLU A 101 -2.97 6.60 -13.97
N VAL A 102 -1.63 6.50 -14.04
CA VAL A 102 -0.75 6.91 -12.92
C VAL A 102 0.29 7.92 -13.38
N SER A 103 -0.15 8.88 -14.21
CA SER A 103 0.69 9.97 -14.68
C SER A 103 -0.13 11.27 -14.71
N VAL A 104 0.02 12.04 -13.65
CA VAL A 104 -0.01 13.51 -13.68
C VAL A 104 -1.32 14.12 -14.19
N MET A 105 -2.25 14.39 -13.27
CA MET A 105 -3.19 15.50 -13.46
C MET A 105 -2.41 16.82 -13.20
N SER A 106 -1.54 17.17 -14.15
CA SER A 106 -1.01 18.51 -14.35
C SER A 106 -1.59 18.99 -15.68
N GLY A 107 -2.34 20.09 -15.62
CA GLY A 107 -2.74 20.87 -16.78
C GLY A 107 -4.17 20.63 -17.27
N MET A 108 -5.13 21.29 -16.63
CA MET A 108 -6.13 22.14 -17.28
C MET A 108 -6.79 23.06 -16.26
#